data_AF-A0A814ZP26-F1
#
_entry.id   AF-A0A814ZP26-F1
#
_cell.length_a   1.000
_cell.length_b   1.000
_cell.length_c   1.000
_cell.angle_alpha   90.00
_cell.angle_beta   90.00
_cell.angle_gamma   90.00
#
_symmetry.space_group_name_H-M   'P 1'
#
loop_
_entity.id
_entity.type
_entity.pdbx_description
1 polymer ?
#
loop_
_entity_poly.entity_id
_entity_poly.type
_entity_poly.pdbx_seq_one_letter_code
_entity_poly.pdbx_strand_id
1 'polypeptide(L)'
;MAVEYSGMSGKITHGDVKVYDACCYYGALIVAALGGAKKNELTSQTFYDDHLAWFGNRALHPDVMAIARGSYQRKGGYDDGIRGKGYIINALEAALWAFWSDEGSFEKGALNAVNLGDDTDTTAAIYGQLAGAHYGYKKIPEKWLKYIYAKDFIHCFTDDTSMALCLAISLIACQDFVPYDQLVRYKWWYRHGYMSSTGHCFDIGAATKDSILEFERRQKKFVQARGIPTDQIDFLTGRNLQEFDVECSKEGVAGNAPLMRLASVPIFFFRNPQMAVEYSGMSGKITHGDVKVYDACCYYGALIVAALGGAEKKELTSKTFHNDHLAWFGNRNLHPDVMAIARGSYQRKGGYDDGIRGKGYIINALEAALWAFWSDEGSFEKGALNAVNLGDDTDTTAAIYGQLAGAHYGYKKIPEKWLKLQRKEVSSLEHREAW
;
A
#
# COMPACT_ATOMS: atom_id res chain seq x y z
N MET A 1 -20.77 -12.44 -0.72
CA MET A 1 -20.01 -11.32 -1.33
C MET A 1 -18.74 -11.81 -2.02
N ALA A 2 -17.66 -12.21 -1.32
CA ALA A 2 -16.41 -12.63 -1.98
C ALA A 2 -16.60 -13.74 -3.04
N VAL A 3 -17.31 -14.82 -2.70
CA VAL A 3 -17.65 -15.92 -3.63
C VAL A 3 -18.41 -15.45 -4.87
N GLU A 4 -19.38 -14.55 -4.69
CA GLU A 4 -20.18 -13.99 -5.77
C GLU A 4 -19.33 -13.08 -6.68
N TYR A 5 -18.47 -12.25 -6.10
CA TYR A 5 -17.57 -11.37 -6.84
C TYR A 5 -16.49 -12.14 -7.61
N SER A 6 -16.00 -13.26 -7.08
CA SER A 6 -15.14 -14.17 -7.84
C SER A 6 -15.85 -14.64 -9.12
N GLY A 7 -17.12 -15.05 -9.01
CA GLY A 7 -17.94 -15.41 -10.16
C GLY A 7 -18.12 -14.25 -11.13
N MET A 8 -18.51 -13.07 -10.63
CA MET A 8 -18.73 -11.87 -11.46
C MET A 8 -17.48 -11.49 -12.26
N SER A 9 -16.30 -11.56 -11.64
CA SER A 9 -15.02 -11.30 -12.31
C SER A 9 -14.81 -12.20 -13.54
N GLY A 10 -15.04 -13.51 -13.39
CA GLY A 10 -14.96 -14.46 -14.50
C GLY A 10 -16.03 -14.20 -15.58
N LYS A 11 -17.26 -13.86 -15.17
CA LYS A 11 -18.36 -13.57 -16.10
C LYS A 11 -18.11 -12.33 -16.95
N ILE A 12 -17.48 -11.29 -16.40
CA ILE A 12 -17.17 -10.05 -17.12
C ILE A 12 -16.30 -10.33 -18.35
N THR A 13 -15.38 -11.30 -18.28
CA THR A 13 -14.41 -11.58 -19.35
C THR A 13 -14.86 -12.67 -20.31
N HIS A 14 -15.56 -13.71 -19.84
CA HIS A 14 -15.87 -14.90 -20.66
C HIS A 14 -17.37 -15.18 -20.87
N GLY A 15 -18.26 -14.56 -20.08
CA GLY A 15 -19.72 -14.68 -20.24
C GLY A 15 -20.36 -16.06 -19.99
N ASP A 16 -19.58 -17.12 -19.80
CA ASP A 16 -20.04 -18.50 -19.63
C ASP A 16 -20.35 -18.85 -18.17
N VAL A 17 -21.43 -19.61 -17.95
CA VAL A 17 -21.86 -20.05 -16.60
C VAL A 17 -20.85 -20.98 -15.93
N LYS A 18 -20.12 -21.81 -16.69
CA LYS A 18 -19.06 -22.68 -16.16
C LYS A 18 -17.93 -21.86 -15.56
N VAL A 19 -17.58 -20.75 -16.21
CA VAL A 19 -16.55 -19.82 -15.72
C VAL A 19 -17.03 -19.16 -14.43
N TYR A 20 -18.26 -18.65 -14.42
CA TYR A 20 -18.86 -18.07 -13.22
C TYR A 20 -18.84 -19.05 -12.03
N ASP A 21 -19.26 -20.29 -12.27
CA ASP A 21 -19.36 -21.32 -11.23
C ASP A 21 -18.01 -21.83 -10.75
N ALA A 22 -17.07 -22.06 -11.66
CA ALA A 22 -15.70 -22.43 -11.34
C ALA A 22 -15.03 -21.34 -10.49
N CYS A 23 -15.18 -20.06 -10.87
CA CYS A 23 -14.64 -18.94 -10.10
C CYS A 23 -15.33 -18.79 -8.73
N CYS A 24 -16.65 -19.00 -8.62
CA CYS A 24 -17.33 -19.04 -7.32
C CYS A 24 -16.77 -20.15 -6.43
N TYR A 25 -16.70 -21.39 -6.95
CA TYR A 25 -16.23 -22.54 -6.18
C TYR A 25 -14.78 -22.36 -5.73
N TYR A 26 -13.93 -21.91 -6.65
CA TYR A 26 -12.53 -21.64 -6.36
C TYR A 26 -12.35 -20.48 -5.36
N GLY A 27 -13.13 -19.41 -5.50
CA GLY A 27 -13.17 -18.31 -4.53
C GLY A 27 -13.59 -18.76 -3.13
N ALA A 28 -14.55 -19.66 -3.02
CA ALA A 28 -14.96 -20.25 -1.74
C ALA A 28 -13.82 -21.05 -1.08
N LEU A 29 -13.07 -21.84 -1.86
CA LEU A 29 -11.90 -22.57 -1.37
C LEU A 29 -10.82 -21.63 -0.83
N ILE A 30 -10.51 -20.53 -1.55
CA ILE A 30 -9.55 -19.52 -1.08
C ILE A 30 -10.03 -18.87 0.22
N VAL A 31 -11.30 -18.46 0.29
CA VAL A 31 -11.89 -17.82 1.49
C VAL A 31 -11.81 -18.77 2.69
N ALA A 32 -12.16 -20.04 2.51
CA ALA A 32 -12.06 -21.05 3.57
C ALA A 32 -10.60 -21.29 4.00
N ALA A 33 -9.67 -21.38 3.05
CA ALA A 33 -8.25 -21.56 3.33
C ALA A 33 -7.67 -20.38 4.15
N LEU A 34 -7.99 -19.14 3.75
CA LEU A 34 -7.61 -17.93 4.51
C LEU A 34 -8.29 -17.87 5.89
N GLY A 35 -9.48 -18.45 6.02
CA GLY A 35 -10.18 -18.64 7.29
C GLY A 35 -9.59 -19.75 8.18
N GLY A 36 -8.53 -20.44 7.73
CA GLY A 36 -7.83 -21.48 8.48
C GLY A 36 -8.38 -22.90 8.28
N ALA A 37 -9.23 -23.12 7.27
CA ALA A 37 -9.73 -24.45 6.95
C ALA A 37 -8.57 -25.42 6.63
N LYS A 38 -8.69 -26.65 7.13
CA LYS A 38 -7.68 -27.68 6.92
C LYS A 38 -7.78 -28.25 5.51
N LYS A 39 -6.68 -28.80 5.01
CA LYS A 39 -6.62 -29.38 3.66
C LYS A 39 -7.68 -30.46 3.41
N ASN A 40 -7.97 -31.30 4.41
CA ASN A 40 -8.99 -32.34 4.32
C ASN A 40 -10.41 -31.77 4.25
N GLU A 41 -10.66 -30.60 4.83
CA GLU A 41 -11.94 -29.88 4.71
C GLU A 41 -12.05 -29.26 3.31
N LEU A 42 -10.99 -28.58 2.84
CA LEU A 42 -10.92 -27.98 1.50
C LEU A 42 -11.04 -29.00 0.36
N THR A 43 -10.61 -30.23 0.58
CA THR A 43 -10.68 -31.31 -0.41
C THR A 43 -11.81 -32.31 -0.14
N SER A 44 -12.72 -31.98 0.78
CA SER A 44 -13.88 -32.83 1.07
C SER A 44 -14.88 -32.80 -0.10
N GLN A 45 -15.46 -33.96 -0.41
CA GLN A 45 -16.55 -34.08 -1.38
C GLN A 45 -17.86 -33.42 -0.90
N THR A 46 -17.93 -33.05 0.39
CA THR A 46 -19.05 -32.31 1.00
C THR A 46 -18.82 -30.81 1.07
N PHE A 47 -17.61 -30.30 0.72
CA PHE A 47 -17.24 -28.90 0.92
C PHE A 47 -18.30 -27.92 0.39
N TYR A 48 -18.83 -28.19 -0.81
CA TYR A 48 -19.88 -27.36 -1.40
C TYR A 48 -21.18 -27.38 -0.58
N ASP A 49 -21.62 -28.54 -0.11
CA ASP A 49 -22.86 -28.67 0.67
C ASP A 49 -22.71 -27.98 2.03
N ASP A 50 -21.56 -28.17 2.67
CA ASP A 50 -21.22 -27.56 3.95
C ASP A 50 -21.20 -26.02 3.88
N HIS A 51 -21.01 -25.47 2.68
CA HIS A 51 -20.94 -24.03 2.40
C HIS A 51 -22.02 -23.55 1.42
N LEU A 52 -23.13 -24.29 1.25
CA LEU A 52 -24.16 -24.00 0.23
C LEU A 52 -24.70 -22.56 0.29
N ALA A 53 -24.81 -22.00 1.50
CA ALA A 53 -25.25 -20.63 1.73
C ALA A 53 -24.34 -19.59 1.05
N TRP A 54 -23.03 -19.86 0.91
CA TRP A 54 -22.08 -18.94 0.27
C TRP A 54 -22.31 -18.79 -1.24
N PHE A 55 -22.98 -19.78 -1.84
CA PHE A 55 -23.33 -19.81 -3.25
C PHE A 55 -24.73 -19.25 -3.51
N GLY A 56 -25.39 -18.67 -2.51
CA GLY A 56 -26.77 -18.20 -2.64
C GLY A 56 -27.78 -19.34 -2.79
N ASN A 57 -27.45 -20.53 -2.26
CA ASN A 57 -28.27 -21.75 -2.35
C ASN A 57 -28.59 -22.20 -3.79
N ARG A 58 -27.74 -21.83 -4.76
CA ARG A 58 -27.87 -22.24 -6.17
C ARG A 58 -27.00 -23.45 -6.47
N ALA A 59 -27.47 -24.35 -7.31
CA ALA A 59 -26.66 -25.45 -7.84
C ALA A 59 -25.53 -24.92 -8.73
N LEU A 60 -24.34 -25.53 -8.64
CA LEU A 60 -23.26 -25.32 -9.60
C LEU A 60 -23.54 -26.08 -10.90
N HIS A 61 -22.98 -25.60 -12.00
CA HIS A 61 -22.93 -26.30 -13.27
C HIS A 61 -22.41 -27.74 -13.08
N PRO A 62 -23.00 -28.76 -13.73
CA PRO A 62 -22.65 -30.17 -13.53
C PRO A 62 -21.15 -30.48 -13.60
N ASP A 63 -20.44 -29.89 -14.57
CA ASP A 63 -18.97 -30.06 -14.69
C ASP A 63 -18.21 -29.54 -13.46
N VAL A 64 -18.62 -28.40 -12.89
CA VAL A 64 -17.99 -27.84 -11.68
C VAL A 64 -18.41 -28.64 -10.45
N MET A 65 -19.66 -29.13 -10.43
CA MET A 65 -20.11 -30.03 -9.37
C MET A 65 -19.31 -31.33 -9.36
N ALA A 66 -18.98 -31.91 -10.51
CA ALA A 66 -18.12 -33.09 -10.59
C ALA A 66 -16.75 -32.85 -9.94
N ILE A 67 -16.15 -31.68 -10.19
CA ILE A 67 -14.92 -31.25 -9.52
C ILE A 67 -15.15 -31.13 -8.01
N ALA A 68 -16.21 -30.46 -7.57
CA ALA A 68 -16.55 -30.31 -6.15
C ALA A 68 -16.79 -31.65 -5.43
N ARG A 69 -17.19 -32.69 -6.17
CA ARG A 69 -17.32 -34.07 -5.70
C ARG A 69 -16.04 -34.89 -5.81
N GLY A 70 -14.91 -34.27 -6.15
CA GLY A 70 -13.59 -34.89 -6.13
C GLY A 70 -13.20 -35.60 -7.41
N SER A 71 -13.69 -35.18 -8.60
CA SER A 71 -13.27 -35.76 -9.87
C SER A 71 -11.74 -35.70 -10.11
N TYR A 72 -11.08 -34.74 -9.44
CA TYR A 72 -9.63 -34.55 -9.42
C TYR A 72 -8.86 -35.51 -8.48
N GLN A 73 -9.51 -36.31 -7.64
CA GLN A 73 -8.84 -37.16 -6.62
C GLN A 73 -8.31 -38.48 -7.22
N ARG A 74 -7.53 -38.39 -8.30
CA ARG A 74 -7.00 -39.53 -9.06
C ARG A 74 -5.50 -39.69 -8.82
N LYS A 75 -5.06 -40.86 -8.34
CA LYS A 75 -3.66 -41.06 -7.92
C LYS A 75 -2.66 -40.99 -9.09
N GLY A 76 -3.04 -41.48 -10.27
CA GLY A 76 -2.22 -41.52 -11.47
C GLY A 76 -2.14 -40.18 -12.22
N GLY A 77 -2.90 -39.16 -11.81
CA GLY A 77 -2.83 -37.81 -12.40
C GLY A 77 -3.03 -37.83 -13.91
N TYR A 78 -1.97 -37.55 -14.66
CA TYR A 78 -2.00 -37.59 -16.12
C TYR A 78 -2.44 -38.95 -16.68
N ASP A 79 -1.98 -40.06 -16.10
CA ASP A 79 -2.34 -41.40 -16.57
C ASP A 79 -3.82 -41.72 -16.30
N ASP A 80 -4.41 -41.10 -15.28
CA ASP A 80 -5.83 -41.21 -14.94
C ASP A 80 -6.70 -40.15 -15.64
N GLY A 81 -6.15 -39.40 -16.59
CA GLY A 81 -6.90 -38.46 -17.43
C GLY A 81 -6.97 -37.02 -16.95
N ILE A 82 -6.25 -36.62 -15.90
CA ILE A 82 -6.14 -35.21 -15.50
C ILE A 82 -5.36 -34.45 -16.58
N ARG A 83 -5.91 -33.33 -17.06
CA ARG A 83 -5.29 -32.50 -18.11
C ARG A 83 -5.37 -31.04 -17.72
N GLY A 84 -4.24 -30.35 -17.67
CA GLY A 84 -4.18 -28.92 -17.32
C GLY A 84 -4.30 -28.05 -18.56
N LYS A 85 -5.43 -28.05 -19.27
CA LYS A 85 -5.63 -27.20 -20.47
C LYS A 85 -6.28 -25.87 -20.08
N GLY A 86 -6.10 -24.81 -20.89
CA GLY A 86 -6.73 -23.49 -20.70
C GLY A 86 -8.27 -23.44 -20.71
N TYR A 87 -8.95 -24.58 -20.81
CA TYR A 87 -10.39 -24.69 -20.55
C TYR A 87 -10.64 -24.76 -19.03
N ILE A 88 -11.48 -23.86 -18.51
CA ILE A 88 -11.62 -23.61 -17.06
C ILE A 88 -11.87 -24.86 -16.20
N ILE A 89 -12.66 -25.83 -16.68
CA ILE A 89 -12.95 -27.08 -15.96
C ILE A 89 -11.65 -27.90 -15.81
N ASN A 90 -10.91 -28.04 -16.91
CA ASN A 90 -9.67 -28.81 -16.94
C ASN A 90 -8.59 -28.14 -16.09
N ALA A 91 -8.43 -26.82 -16.22
CA ALA A 91 -7.48 -26.04 -15.43
C ALA A 91 -7.77 -26.14 -13.91
N LEU A 92 -9.04 -26.00 -13.52
CA LEU A 92 -9.46 -26.10 -12.12
C LEU A 92 -9.27 -27.53 -11.59
N GLU A 93 -9.70 -28.56 -12.34
CA GLU A 93 -9.53 -29.96 -11.95
C GLU A 93 -8.05 -30.32 -11.76
N ALA A 94 -7.19 -29.91 -12.70
CA ALA A 94 -5.74 -30.14 -12.63
C ALA A 94 -5.08 -29.42 -11.45
N ALA A 95 -5.45 -28.17 -11.19
CA ALA A 95 -4.93 -27.41 -10.05
C ALA A 95 -5.35 -28.02 -8.70
N LEU A 96 -6.59 -28.50 -8.58
CA LEU A 96 -7.06 -29.17 -7.37
C LEU A 96 -6.47 -30.57 -7.20
N TRP A 97 -6.18 -31.29 -8.30
CA TRP A 97 -5.38 -32.52 -8.24
C TRP A 97 -3.99 -32.23 -7.70
N ALA A 98 -3.32 -31.18 -8.20
CA ALA A 98 -1.99 -30.79 -7.75
C ALA A 98 -2.02 -30.43 -6.25
N PHE A 99 -3.00 -29.65 -5.81
CA PHE A 99 -3.22 -29.33 -4.40
C PHE A 99 -3.48 -30.57 -3.56
N TRP A 100 -4.37 -31.47 -3.98
CA TRP A 100 -4.68 -32.68 -3.23
C TRP A 100 -3.48 -33.63 -3.09
N SER A 101 -2.70 -33.80 -4.17
CA SER A 101 -1.57 -34.73 -4.26
C SER A 101 -0.22 -34.20 -3.75
N ASP A 102 -0.15 -32.95 -3.28
CA ASP A 102 1.12 -32.30 -2.91
C ASP A 102 1.78 -32.78 -1.61
N GLU A 103 1.19 -33.74 -0.91
CA GLU A 103 1.69 -34.28 0.37
C GLU A 103 1.99 -33.23 1.46
N GLY A 104 1.29 -32.09 1.43
CA GLY A 104 1.49 -31.03 2.43
C GLY A 104 2.64 -30.07 2.09
N SER A 105 3.14 -30.08 0.85
CA SER A 105 4.26 -29.27 0.41
C SER A 105 3.91 -28.37 -0.76
N PHE A 106 4.08 -27.05 -0.59
CA PHE A 106 3.93 -26.08 -1.69
C PHE A 106 4.82 -26.44 -2.89
N GLU A 107 6.08 -26.82 -2.63
CA GLU A 107 7.03 -27.18 -3.69
C GLU A 107 6.53 -28.37 -4.50
N LYS A 108 6.06 -29.42 -3.82
CA LYS A 108 5.63 -30.64 -4.48
C LYS A 108 4.38 -30.42 -5.32
N GLY A 109 3.41 -29.67 -4.82
CA GLY A 109 2.20 -29.38 -5.59
C GLY A 109 2.46 -28.45 -6.77
N ALA A 110 3.35 -27.47 -6.62
CA ALA A 110 3.76 -26.62 -7.74
C ALA A 110 4.45 -27.46 -8.84
N LEU A 111 5.35 -28.36 -8.43
CA LEU A 111 5.99 -29.30 -9.36
C LEU A 111 4.97 -30.25 -9.99
N ASN A 112 4.00 -30.76 -9.24
CA ASN A 112 2.90 -31.58 -9.79
C ASN A 112 2.10 -30.81 -10.85
N ALA A 113 1.73 -29.57 -10.57
CA ALA A 113 0.99 -28.70 -11.49
C ALA A 113 1.76 -28.43 -12.79
N VAL A 114 3.07 -28.20 -12.70
CA VAL A 114 3.93 -27.96 -13.88
C VAL A 114 4.21 -29.25 -14.64
N ASN A 115 4.50 -30.35 -13.94
CA ASN A 115 4.85 -31.64 -14.56
C ASN A 115 3.66 -32.35 -15.19
N LEU A 116 2.42 -31.94 -14.88
CA LEU A 116 1.21 -32.33 -15.62
C LEU A 116 1.30 -32.00 -17.11
N GLY A 117 2.11 -31.01 -17.49
CA GLY A 117 2.21 -30.52 -18.86
C GLY A 117 0.99 -29.69 -19.28
N ASP A 118 0.72 -29.65 -20.60
CA ASP A 118 -0.31 -28.81 -21.21
C ASP A 118 -0.11 -27.29 -20.92
N ASP A 119 -1.11 -26.63 -20.35
CA ASP A 119 -1.14 -25.21 -19.98
C ASP A 119 -0.62 -25.06 -18.53
N THR A 120 0.69 -25.19 -18.43
CA THR A 120 1.40 -25.32 -17.15
C THR A 120 1.39 -24.05 -16.32
N ASP A 121 1.46 -22.88 -16.96
CA ASP A 121 1.40 -21.58 -16.31
C ASP A 121 0.02 -21.30 -15.72
N THR A 122 -1.06 -21.59 -16.45
CA THR A 122 -2.43 -21.46 -15.91
C THR A 122 -2.66 -22.41 -14.74
N THR A 123 -2.30 -23.69 -14.90
CA THR A 123 -2.51 -24.70 -13.85
C THR A 123 -1.71 -24.38 -12.59
N ALA A 124 -0.44 -23.99 -12.74
CA ALA A 124 0.42 -23.59 -11.62
C ALA A 124 -0.05 -22.27 -10.96
N ALA A 125 -0.59 -21.32 -11.74
CA ALA A 125 -1.12 -20.07 -11.20
C ALA A 125 -2.40 -20.29 -10.38
N ILE A 126 -3.30 -21.19 -10.82
CA ILE A 126 -4.47 -21.57 -10.02
C ILE A 126 -4.00 -22.32 -8.77
N TYR A 127 -3.17 -23.36 -8.90
CA TYR A 127 -2.61 -24.08 -7.74
C TYR A 127 -1.98 -23.13 -6.71
N GLY A 128 -1.11 -22.23 -7.18
CA GLY A 128 -0.31 -21.35 -6.34
C GLY A 128 -1.15 -20.40 -5.48
N GLN A 129 -2.31 -19.96 -5.98
CA GLN A 129 -3.24 -19.12 -5.23
C GLN A 129 -3.84 -19.87 -4.02
N LEU A 130 -4.39 -21.08 -4.23
CA LEU A 130 -4.99 -21.88 -3.14
C LEU A 130 -3.92 -22.41 -2.19
N ALA A 131 -2.81 -22.93 -2.73
CA ALA A 131 -1.69 -23.42 -1.93
C ALA A 131 -1.05 -22.28 -1.12
N GLY A 132 -0.93 -21.08 -1.71
CA GLY A 132 -0.46 -19.88 -1.02
C GLY A 132 -1.40 -19.46 0.11
N ALA A 133 -2.72 -19.49 -0.11
CA ALA A 133 -3.72 -19.21 0.91
C ALA A 133 -3.68 -20.23 2.07
N HIS A 134 -3.45 -21.51 1.76
CA HIS A 134 -3.45 -22.58 2.77
C HIS A 134 -2.12 -22.72 3.52
N TYR A 135 -0.99 -22.78 2.81
CA TYR A 135 0.33 -22.99 3.42
C TYR A 135 0.98 -21.70 3.92
N GLY A 136 0.60 -20.57 3.32
CA GLY A 136 1.22 -19.27 3.54
C GLY A 136 2.57 -19.12 2.83
N TYR A 137 2.92 -17.87 2.60
CA TYR A 137 4.15 -17.45 1.90
C TYR A 137 5.44 -18.14 2.38
N LYS A 138 5.59 -18.35 3.69
CA LYS A 138 6.81 -18.92 4.30
C LYS A 138 7.09 -20.38 3.88
N LYS A 139 6.11 -21.06 3.28
CA LYS A 139 6.25 -22.44 2.79
C LYS A 139 6.71 -22.51 1.34
N ILE A 140 6.78 -21.38 0.64
CA ILE A 140 7.33 -21.32 -0.72
C ILE A 140 8.87 -21.45 -0.63
N PRO A 141 9.51 -22.31 -1.44
CA PRO A 141 10.96 -22.46 -1.43
C PRO A 141 11.71 -21.14 -1.62
N GLU A 142 12.64 -20.83 -0.71
CA GLU A 142 13.42 -19.58 -0.73
C GLU A 142 14.18 -19.38 -2.06
N LYS A 143 14.68 -20.47 -2.65
CA LYS A 143 15.34 -20.46 -3.96
C LYS A 143 14.44 -19.93 -5.08
N TRP A 144 13.12 -20.11 -5.00
CA TRP A 144 12.15 -19.61 -5.99
C TRP A 144 11.79 -18.16 -5.73
N LEU A 145 11.68 -17.77 -4.46
CA LEU A 145 11.42 -16.39 -4.04
C LEU A 145 12.47 -15.41 -4.57
N LYS A 146 13.71 -15.86 -4.79
CA LYS A 146 14.78 -15.04 -5.40
C LYS A 146 14.43 -14.50 -6.78
N TYR A 147 13.62 -15.22 -7.56
CA TYR A 147 13.30 -14.90 -8.95
C TYR A 147 11.90 -14.30 -9.14
N ILE A 148 11.13 -14.13 -8.06
CA ILE A 148 9.82 -13.49 -8.15
C ILE A 148 10.00 -12.01 -8.47
N TYR A 149 9.49 -11.60 -9.63
CA TYR A 149 9.41 -10.19 -10.02
C TYR A 149 8.51 -9.43 -9.04
N ALA A 150 8.90 -8.20 -8.69
CA ALA A 150 8.16 -7.34 -7.77
C ALA A 150 7.92 -7.92 -6.35
N LYS A 151 8.68 -8.94 -5.92
CA LYS A 151 8.57 -9.51 -4.56
C LYS A 151 8.71 -8.46 -3.45
N ASP A 152 9.47 -7.41 -3.73
CA ASP A 152 9.76 -6.36 -2.76
C ASP A 152 8.50 -5.56 -2.41
N PHE A 153 7.53 -5.42 -3.33
CA PHE A 153 6.21 -4.85 -3.04
C PHE A 153 5.39 -5.67 -2.02
N ILE A 154 5.76 -6.93 -1.77
CA ILE A 154 5.06 -7.83 -0.84
C ILE A 154 5.74 -7.83 0.53
N HIS A 155 7.05 -7.54 0.60
CA HIS A 155 7.88 -7.76 1.78
C HIS A 155 8.51 -6.51 2.37
N CYS A 156 8.33 -5.36 1.73
CA CYS A 156 9.06 -4.18 2.07
C CYS A 156 8.14 -2.97 2.03
N PHE A 157 8.38 -2.00 2.91
CA PHE A 157 7.90 -0.65 2.67
C PHE A 157 8.52 -0.06 1.39
N THR A 158 7.76 0.83 0.74
CA THR A 158 8.01 1.45 -0.58
C THR A 158 8.60 2.86 -0.44
N ASP A 159 8.34 3.73 -1.42
CA ASP A 159 8.79 5.12 -1.42
C ASP A 159 8.15 5.94 -0.29
N ASP A 160 6.91 5.68 0.14
CA ASP A 160 6.24 6.38 1.24
C ASP A 160 7.13 6.48 2.48
N THR A 161 7.59 5.32 2.95
CA THR A 161 8.39 5.21 4.17
C THR A 161 9.83 5.63 3.91
N SER A 162 10.40 5.29 2.74
CA SER A 162 11.76 5.71 2.39
C SER A 162 11.91 7.23 2.39
N MET A 163 10.92 7.93 1.82
CA MET A 163 10.87 9.39 1.80
C MET A 163 10.55 9.98 3.18
N ALA A 164 9.69 9.35 3.98
CA ALA A 164 9.43 9.77 5.36
C ALA A 164 10.70 9.68 6.22
N LEU A 165 11.48 8.59 6.09
CA LEU A 165 12.76 8.42 6.77
C LEU A 165 13.78 9.47 6.32
N CYS A 166 13.91 9.69 5.01
CA CYS A 166 14.77 10.76 4.49
C CYS A 166 14.43 12.13 5.10
N LEU A 167 13.14 12.47 5.18
CA LEU A 167 12.68 13.72 5.78
C LEU A 167 12.96 13.77 7.29
N ALA A 168 12.71 12.69 8.02
CA ALA A 168 13.01 12.60 9.44
C ALA A 168 14.50 12.80 9.74
N ILE A 169 15.40 12.14 8.99
CA ILE A 169 16.84 12.32 9.19
C ILE A 169 17.28 13.73 8.80
N SER A 170 16.66 14.36 7.79
CA SER A 170 16.92 15.76 7.46
C SER A 170 16.66 16.68 8.66
N LEU A 171 15.47 16.56 9.24
CA LEU A 171 15.07 17.34 10.41
C LEU A 171 16.00 17.12 11.60
N ILE A 172 16.40 15.87 11.87
CA ILE A 172 17.28 15.52 12.98
C ILE A 172 18.70 16.07 12.74
N ALA A 173 19.26 15.88 11.55
CA ALA A 173 20.63 16.26 11.23
C ALA A 173 20.80 17.77 11.14
N CYS A 174 19.83 18.47 10.54
CA CYS A 174 19.85 19.92 10.44
C CYS A 174 19.37 20.62 11.72
N GLN A 175 18.71 19.89 12.62
CA GLN A 175 17.99 20.43 13.78
C GLN A 175 16.96 21.52 13.44
N ASP A 176 16.50 21.53 12.19
CA ASP A 176 15.54 22.48 11.63
C ASP A 176 14.99 21.94 10.30
N PHE A 177 14.00 22.63 9.73
CA PHE A 177 13.49 22.34 8.40
C PHE A 177 14.34 23.03 7.33
N VAL A 178 15.19 22.25 6.65
CA VAL A 178 16.04 22.73 5.54
C VAL A 178 15.60 22.04 4.25
N PRO A 179 14.77 22.69 3.40
CA PRO A 179 14.23 22.08 2.17
C PRO A 179 15.31 21.55 1.21
N TYR A 180 16.48 22.19 1.20
CA TYR A 180 17.61 21.73 0.41
C TYR A 180 18.11 20.35 0.85
N ASP A 181 18.31 20.16 2.15
CA ASP A 181 18.78 18.87 2.71
C ASP A 181 17.72 17.77 2.53
N GLN A 182 16.43 18.12 2.63
CA GLN A 182 15.33 17.21 2.26
C GLN A 182 15.49 16.69 0.82
N LEU A 183 15.74 17.57 -0.15
CA LEU A 183 15.94 17.17 -1.56
C LEU A 183 17.26 16.41 -1.78
N VAL A 184 18.32 16.75 -1.04
CA VAL A 184 19.58 15.98 -1.04
C VAL A 184 19.35 14.54 -0.62
N ARG A 185 18.61 14.30 0.47
CA ARG A 185 18.33 12.94 0.94
C ARG A 185 17.41 12.17 0.00
N TYR A 186 16.42 12.83 -0.60
CA TYR A 186 15.60 12.21 -1.66
C TYR A 186 16.45 11.83 -2.87
N LYS A 187 17.42 12.67 -3.24
CA LYS A 187 18.40 12.34 -4.27
C LYS A 187 19.26 11.13 -3.88
N TRP A 188 19.74 11.04 -2.64
CA TRP A 188 20.50 9.88 -2.17
C TRP A 188 19.67 8.60 -2.21
N TRP A 189 18.40 8.68 -1.81
CA TRP A 189 17.47 7.55 -1.96
C TRP A 189 17.35 7.14 -3.43
N TYR A 190 17.02 8.10 -4.30
CA TYR A 190 16.85 7.86 -5.74
C TYR A 190 18.08 7.25 -6.42
N ARG A 191 19.28 7.75 -6.09
CA ARG A 191 20.54 7.35 -6.77
C ARG A 191 21.20 6.13 -6.16
N HIS A 192 21.10 5.96 -4.85
CA HIS A 192 21.92 5.01 -4.08
C HIS A 192 21.10 4.08 -3.20
N GLY A 193 19.77 4.19 -3.19
CA GLY A 193 18.92 3.39 -2.31
C GLY A 193 19.07 3.76 -0.83
N TYR A 194 19.55 4.96 -0.52
CA TYR A 194 19.60 5.46 0.86
C TYR A 194 18.21 5.40 1.51
N MET A 195 18.13 4.81 2.72
CA MET A 195 16.86 4.56 3.43
C MET A 195 15.84 3.69 2.67
N SER A 196 16.29 2.93 1.67
CA SER A 196 15.46 1.91 1.01
C SER A 196 15.54 0.56 1.73
N SER A 197 14.38 -0.03 1.98
CA SER A 197 14.20 -1.41 2.46
C SER A 197 14.93 -2.44 1.57
N THR A 198 15.02 -2.21 0.26
CA THR A 198 15.63 -3.14 -0.71
C THR A 198 17.08 -2.80 -1.05
N GLY A 199 17.58 -1.67 -0.58
CA GLY A 199 18.93 -1.17 -0.88
C GLY A 199 19.08 -0.51 -2.24
N HIS A 200 17.98 -0.34 -2.97
CA HIS A 200 17.91 0.45 -4.21
C HIS A 200 16.58 1.21 -4.26
N CYS A 201 16.50 2.30 -5.01
CA CYS A 201 15.23 3.00 -5.21
C CYS A 201 14.29 2.16 -6.08
N PHE A 202 13.05 1.99 -5.61
CA PHE A 202 11.94 1.42 -6.38
C PHE A 202 10.67 2.21 -6.05
N ASP A 203 9.66 2.08 -6.90
CA ASP A 203 8.33 2.70 -6.75
C ASP A 203 8.27 4.24 -6.73
N ILE A 204 9.34 4.92 -7.16
CA ILE A 204 9.35 6.39 -7.19
C ILE A 204 8.29 6.95 -8.16
N GLY A 205 7.37 7.76 -7.63
CA GLY A 205 6.41 8.51 -8.41
C GLY A 205 7.05 9.48 -9.42
N ALA A 206 6.44 9.61 -10.60
CA ALA A 206 6.98 10.42 -11.70
C ALA A 206 7.25 11.88 -11.33
N ALA A 207 6.31 12.53 -10.63
CA ALA A 207 6.44 13.92 -10.18
C ALA A 207 7.60 14.13 -9.17
N THR A 208 7.79 13.17 -8.25
CA THR A 208 8.91 13.16 -7.32
C THR A 208 10.23 13.03 -8.08
N LYS A 209 10.32 12.07 -9.00
CA LYS A 209 11.51 11.86 -9.83
C LYS A 209 11.86 13.10 -10.63
N ASP A 210 10.89 13.71 -11.30
CA ASP A 210 11.09 14.94 -12.09
C ASP A 210 11.63 16.08 -11.24
N SER A 211 11.10 16.26 -10.04
CA SER A 211 11.56 17.30 -9.10
C SER A 211 12.99 17.07 -8.61
N ILE A 212 13.36 15.81 -8.35
CA ILE A 212 14.74 15.45 -7.96
C ILE A 212 15.72 15.70 -9.12
N LEU A 213 15.33 15.35 -10.35
CA LEU A 213 16.17 15.59 -11.53
C LEU A 213 16.34 17.09 -11.81
N GLU A 214 15.28 17.88 -11.62
CA GLU A 214 15.35 19.34 -11.71
C GLU A 214 16.22 19.93 -10.61
N PHE A 215 16.11 19.43 -9.37
CA PHE A 215 16.98 19.80 -8.27
C PHE A 215 18.45 19.54 -8.60
N GLU A 216 18.80 18.33 -9.06
CA GLU A 216 20.18 18.00 -9.49
C GLU A 216 20.70 18.96 -10.57
N ARG A 217 19.84 19.30 -11.54
CA ARG A 217 20.18 20.24 -12.61
C ARG A 217 20.46 21.65 -12.06
N ARG A 218 19.64 22.12 -11.12
CA ARG A 218 19.80 23.41 -10.46
C ARG A 218 21.04 23.43 -9.56
N GLN A 219 21.26 22.38 -8.76
CA GLN A 219 22.45 22.21 -7.92
C GLN A 219 23.73 22.38 -8.75
N LYS A 220 23.85 21.65 -9.87
CA LYS A 220 25.03 21.70 -10.76
C LYS A 220 25.29 23.11 -11.31
N LYS A 221 24.26 23.78 -11.80
CA LYS A 221 24.38 25.17 -12.29
C LYS A 221 24.77 26.13 -11.16
N PHE A 222 24.20 25.95 -9.98
CA PHE A 222 24.42 26.82 -8.83
C PHE A 222 25.87 26.79 -8.35
N VAL A 223 26.44 25.59 -8.19
CA VAL A 223 27.85 25.43 -7.75
C VAL A 223 28.82 25.90 -8.83
N GLN A 224 28.54 25.61 -10.11
CA GLN A 224 29.37 26.08 -11.23
C GLN A 224 29.44 27.62 -11.29
N ALA A 225 28.30 28.29 -11.14
CA ALA A 225 28.24 29.76 -11.18
C ALA A 225 28.99 30.44 -10.03
N ARG A 226 29.21 29.73 -8.91
CA ARG A 226 29.87 30.25 -7.70
C ARG A 226 31.28 29.69 -7.47
N GLY A 227 31.78 28.87 -8.38
CA GLY A 227 33.09 28.22 -8.23
C GLY A 227 33.17 27.28 -7.02
N ILE A 228 32.03 26.73 -6.58
CA ILE A 228 31.98 25.79 -5.45
C ILE A 228 32.38 24.39 -5.96
N PRO A 229 33.30 23.68 -5.27
CA PRO A 229 33.67 22.31 -5.60
C PRO A 229 32.46 21.36 -5.65
N THR A 230 32.44 20.45 -6.63
CA THR A 230 31.28 19.55 -6.88
C THR A 230 31.07 18.53 -5.76
N ASP A 231 32.12 18.14 -5.04
CA ASP A 231 32.05 17.28 -3.86
C ASP A 231 31.34 17.94 -2.67
N GLN A 232 31.22 19.27 -2.66
CA GLN A 232 30.50 20.03 -1.63
C GLN A 232 29.02 20.28 -1.99
N ILE A 233 28.56 19.82 -3.15
CA ILE A 233 27.24 20.15 -3.70
C ILE A 233 26.08 19.78 -2.76
N ASP A 234 26.24 18.73 -1.95
CA ASP A 234 25.20 18.25 -1.04
C ASP A 234 25.29 18.83 0.37
N PHE A 235 26.37 19.54 0.67
CA PHE A 235 26.68 20.04 2.02
C PHE A 235 26.67 21.57 2.08
N LEU A 236 25.93 22.21 1.18
CA LEU A 236 25.76 23.67 1.19
C LEU A 236 25.02 24.10 2.46
N THR A 237 25.44 25.22 3.06
CA THR A 237 24.84 25.77 4.29
C THR A 237 24.76 27.30 4.25
N GLY A 238 23.91 27.88 5.12
CA GLY A 238 23.89 29.31 5.42
C GLY A 238 23.65 30.22 4.21
N ARG A 239 24.52 31.23 4.03
CA ARG A 239 24.43 32.25 2.97
C ARG A 239 24.41 31.67 1.56
N ASN A 240 25.05 30.52 1.33
CA ASN A 240 25.07 29.88 0.02
C ASN A 240 23.72 29.24 -0.36
N LEU A 241 22.84 28.96 0.61
CA LEU A 241 21.53 28.35 0.36
C LEU A 241 20.43 29.39 0.10
N GLN A 242 20.57 30.61 0.63
CA GLN A 242 19.51 31.63 0.57
C GLN A 242 19.12 32.00 -0.87
N GLU A 243 20.05 31.88 -1.81
CA GLU A 243 19.84 32.17 -3.23
C GLU A 243 19.45 30.94 -4.06
N PHE A 244 19.37 29.75 -3.45
CA PHE A 244 19.02 28.52 -4.14
C PHE A 244 17.50 28.33 -4.16
N ASP A 245 16.91 28.27 -5.36
CA ASP A 245 15.49 27.97 -5.51
C ASP A 245 15.22 26.45 -5.39
N VAL A 246 14.70 26.06 -4.22
CA VAL A 246 14.30 24.70 -3.86
C VAL A 246 12.94 24.28 -4.42
N GLU A 247 12.16 25.18 -5.01
CA GLU A 247 10.85 24.85 -5.60
C GLU A 247 11.04 24.20 -6.98
N CYS A 248 11.44 22.93 -6.97
CA CYS A 248 11.84 22.18 -8.16
C CYS A 248 10.67 21.57 -8.93
N SER A 249 9.46 21.63 -8.37
CA SER A 249 8.25 21.12 -9.02
C SER A 249 7.67 22.11 -10.02
N LYS A 250 6.95 21.59 -11.02
CA LYS A 250 6.14 22.42 -11.92
C LYS A 250 4.84 22.85 -11.23
N GLU A 251 4.31 23.99 -11.65
CA GLU A 251 2.99 24.45 -11.22
C GLU A 251 1.90 23.43 -11.60
N GLY A 252 0.91 23.26 -10.74
CA GLY A 252 -0.25 22.36 -10.98
C GLY A 252 0.02 20.87 -10.75
N VAL A 253 1.22 20.50 -10.30
CA VAL A 253 1.55 19.10 -9.95
C VAL A 253 0.94 18.76 -8.59
N ALA A 254 -0.16 18.00 -8.59
CA ALA A 254 -1.01 17.73 -7.42
C ALA A 254 -1.05 16.24 -6.99
N GLY A 255 0.08 15.55 -7.06
CA GLY A 255 0.23 14.16 -6.61
C GLY A 255 0.19 14.00 -5.08
N ASN A 256 -0.08 12.78 -4.59
CA ASN A 256 -0.26 12.43 -3.18
C ASN A 256 1.04 12.18 -2.37
N ALA A 257 2.19 11.99 -3.04
CA ALA A 257 3.48 11.73 -2.41
C ALA A 257 3.92 12.70 -1.29
N PRO A 258 3.48 13.96 -1.24
CA PRO A 258 3.68 14.83 -0.08
C PRO A 258 2.98 14.36 1.21
N LEU A 259 1.77 13.80 1.13
CA LEU A 259 1.01 13.37 2.31
C LEU A 259 1.56 12.06 2.89
N MET A 260 2.00 11.13 2.05
CA MET A 260 2.47 9.81 2.51
C MET A 260 3.74 9.86 3.37
N ARG A 261 4.52 10.94 3.26
CA ARG A 261 5.81 11.12 3.95
C ARG A 261 5.80 12.15 5.08
N LEU A 262 4.63 12.72 5.40
CA LEU A 262 4.50 14.01 6.08
C LEU A 262 4.88 13.99 7.57
N ALA A 263 4.54 12.92 8.30
CA ALA A 263 4.46 12.89 9.76
C ALA A 263 5.71 13.37 10.52
N SER A 264 6.90 13.21 9.95
CA SER A 264 8.14 13.66 10.60
C SER A 264 8.15 15.16 10.89
N VAL A 265 7.54 15.98 10.03
CA VAL A 265 7.47 17.44 10.23
C VAL A 265 6.61 17.83 11.44
N PRO A 266 5.31 17.46 11.52
CA PRO A 266 4.49 17.81 12.68
C PRO A 266 4.96 17.14 13.98
N ILE A 267 5.62 15.98 13.92
CA ILE A 267 6.25 15.37 15.10
C ILE A 267 7.42 16.24 15.60
N PHE A 268 8.32 16.66 14.70
CA PHE A 268 9.50 17.44 15.07
C PHE A 268 9.14 18.82 15.63
N PHE A 269 8.17 19.50 14.98
CA PHE A 269 7.72 20.84 15.36
C PHE A 269 6.48 20.86 16.25
N PHE A 270 6.10 19.73 16.86
CA PHE A 270 4.85 19.58 17.64
C PHE A 270 4.62 20.71 18.67
N ARG A 271 5.68 21.23 19.30
CA ARG A 271 5.59 22.31 20.29
C ARG A 271 5.34 23.70 19.69
N ASN A 272 5.42 23.84 18.37
CA ASN A 272 5.06 25.05 17.64
C ASN A 272 4.10 24.69 16.49
N PRO A 273 2.79 24.60 16.76
CA PRO A 273 1.79 24.17 15.78
C PRO A 273 1.78 24.99 14.50
N GLN A 274 2.01 26.30 14.56
CA GLN A 274 2.03 27.15 13.37
C GLN A 274 3.20 26.77 12.44
N MET A 275 4.41 26.61 12.99
CA MET A 275 5.57 26.15 12.19
C MET A 275 5.37 24.72 11.68
N ALA A 276 4.83 23.82 12.50
CA ALA A 276 4.52 22.45 12.09
C ALA A 276 3.58 22.41 10.88
N VAL A 277 2.53 23.23 10.88
CA VAL A 277 1.55 23.34 9.79
C VAL A 277 2.17 23.96 8.55
N GLU A 278 2.91 25.07 8.69
CA GLU A 278 3.57 25.74 7.57
C GLU A 278 4.61 24.85 6.90
N TYR A 279 5.51 24.25 7.67
CA TYR A 279 6.56 23.38 7.15
C TYR A 279 6.01 22.08 6.56
N SER A 280 4.87 21.60 7.03
CA SER A 280 4.17 20.47 6.38
C SER A 280 3.80 20.83 4.94
N GLY A 281 3.24 22.03 4.73
CA GLY A 281 2.94 22.55 3.40
C GLY A 281 4.19 22.74 2.54
N MET A 282 5.23 23.40 3.09
CA MET A 282 6.47 23.67 2.36
C MET A 282 7.18 22.38 1.92
N SER A 283 7.23 21.36 2.79
CA SER A 283 7.85 20.07 2.50
C SER A 283 7.19 19.33 1.32
N GLY A 284 5.89 19.55 1.11
CA GLY A 284 5.16 19.06 -0.06
C GLY A 284 5.46 19.87 -1.32
N LYS A 285 5.39 21.19 -1.20
CA LYS A 285 5.51 22.14 -2.32
C LYS A 285 6.79 21.97 -3.13
N ILE A 286 7.91 21.66 -2.48
CA ILE A 286 9.21 21.55 -3.15
C ILE A 286 9.29 20.41 -4.18
N THR A 287 8.42 19.38 -4.09
CA THR A 287 8.32 18.33 -5.13
C THR A 287 6.96 18.28 -5.84
N HIS A 288 5.95 18.99 -5.36
CA HIS A 288 4.60 19.03 -5.96
C HIS A 288 4.03 20.46 -5.87
N GLY A 289 4.11 21.20 -6.99
CA GLY A 289 3.91 22.64 -7.05
C GLY A 289 2.46 23.13 -7.15
N ASP A 290 1.46 22.33 -6.79
CA ASP A 290 0.05 22.79 -6.71
C ASP A 290 -0.28 23.35 -5.32
N VAL A 291 -1.07 24.43 -5.27
CA VAL A 291 -1.54 25.02 -4.01
C VAL A 291 -2.34 24.03 -3.15
N LYS A 292 -3.06 23.10 -3.76
CA LYS A 292 -3.81 22.04 -3.07
C LYS A 292 -2.87 21.12 -2.29
N VAL A 293 -1.66 20.88 -2.79
CA VAL A 293 -0.65 20.10 -2.08
C VAL A 293 -0.27 20.81 -0.79
N TYR A 294 0.10 22.09 -0.90
CA TYR A 294 0.48 22.90 0.24
C TYR A 294 -0.62 22.89 1.31
N ASP A 295 -1.86 23.16 0.89
CA ASP A 295 -3.00 23.24 1.81
C ASP A 295 -3.42 21.89 2.39
N ALA A 296 -3.39 20.82 1.60
CA ALA A 296 -3.67 19.47 2.09
C ALA A 296 -2.64 19.04 3.13
N CYS A 297 -1.35 19.30 2.88
CA CYS A 297 -0.28 19.01 3.83
C CYS A 297 -0.36 19.88 5.09
N CYS A 298 -0.68 21.17 4.97
CA CYS A 298 -0.96 22.02 6.14
C CYS A 298 -2.09 21.46 7.00
N TYR A 299 -3.24 21.14 6.37
CA TYR A 299 -4.39 20.60 7.08
C TYR A 299 -4.08 19.26 7.76
N TYR A 300 -3.40 18.36 7.04
CA TYR A 300 -3.04 17.05 7.57
C TYR A 300 -2.00 17.15 8.71
N GLY A 301 -1.01 18.04 8.57
CA GLY A 301 -0.07 18.35 9.63
C GLY A 301 -0.75 18.88 10.90
N ALA A 302 -1.76 19.76 10.75
CA ALA A 302 -2.54 20.26 11.89
C ALA A 302 -3.29 19.13 12.62
N LEU A 303 -3.88 18.19 11.88
CA LEU A 303 -4.54 17.01 12.47
C LEU A 303 -3.56 16.15 13.27
N ILE A 304 -2.35 15.91 12.75
CA ILE A 304 -1.31 15.16 13.47
C ILE A 304 -0.87 15.90 14.73
N VAL A 305 -0.62 17.22 14.65
CA VAL A 305 -0.26 18.03 15.83
C VAL A 305 -1.35 17.96 16.90
N ALA A 306 -2.63 18.13 16.52
CA ALA A 306 -3.74 18.03 17.46
C ALA A 306 -3.85 16.61 18.07
N ALA A 307 -3.67 15.56 17.28
CA ALA A 307 -3.69 14.18 17.76
C ALA A 307 -2.56 13.90 18.76
N LEU A 308 -1.33 14.36 18.48
CA LEU A 308 -0.20 14.29 19.41
C LEU A 308 -0.45 15.09 20.70
N GLY A 309 -1.24 16.17 20.60
CA GLY A 309 -1.70 16.99 21.73
C GLY A 309 -2.81 16.36 22.56
N GLY A 310 -3.30 15.16 22.17
CA GLY A 310 -4.35 14.44 22.88
C GLY A 310 -5.77 14.80 22.47
N ALA A 311 -5.97 15.50 21.34
CA ALA A 311 -7.30 15.80 20.83
C ALA A 311 -8.10 14.51 20.57
N GLU A 312 -9.36 14.52 20.99
CA GLU A 312 -10.25 13.40 20.76
C GLU A 312 -10.59 13.25 19.28
N LYS A 313 -10.93 12.03 18.85
CA LYS A 313 -11.33 11.76 17.46
C LYS A 313 -12.50 12.64 16.99
N LYS A 314 -13.43 12.98 17.90
CA LYS A 314 -14.56 13.87 17.60
C LYS A 314 -14.11 15.29 17.24
N GLU A 315 -13.02 15.77 17.85
CA GLU A 315 -12.43 17.08 17.59
C GLU A 315 -11.67 17.04 16.25
N LEU A 316 -10.85 16.02 16.05
CA LEU A 316 -10.09 15.80 14.81
C LEU A 316 -11.00 15.65 13.57
N THR A 317 -12.22 15.12 13.75
CA THR A 317 -13.19 14.92 12.67
C THR A 317 -14.30 15.99 12.65
N SER A 318 -14.15 17.06 13.43
CA SER A 318 -15.10 18.17 13.45
C SER A 318 -15.05 18.96 12.15
N LYS A 319 -16.23 19.34 11.64
CA LYS A 319 -16.37 20.22 10.46
C LYS A 319 -15.85 21.64 10.70
N THR A 320 -15.61 22.00 11.96
CA THR A 320 -15.07 23.30 12.38
C THR A 320 -13.58 23.25 12.70
N PHE A 321 -12.93 22.08 12.65
CA PHE A 321 -11.54 21.90 13.11
C PHE A 321 -10.58 22.98 12.56
N HIS A 322 -10.66 23.28 11.26
CA HIS A 322 -9.85 24.35 10.65
C HIS A 322 -10.10 25.72 11.29
N ASN A 323 -11.36 26.09 11.49
CA ASN A 323 -11.73 27.39 12.05
C ASN A 323 -11.34 27.50 13.52
N ASP A 324 -11.48 26.40 14.26
CA ASP A 324 -11.10 26.32 15.68
C ASP A 324 -9.58 26.46 15.87
N HIS A 325 -8.80 26.16 14.82
CA HIS A 325 -7.34 26.24 14.80
C HIS A 325 -6.79 27.25 13.77
N LEU A 326 -7.59 28.25 13.38
CA LEU A 326 -7.28 29.18 12.27
C LEU A 326 -5.92 29.89 12.43
N ALA A 327 -5.48 30.15 13.66
CA ALA A 327 -4.19 30.75 13.96
C ALA A 327 -3.00 29.87 13.50
N TRP A 328 -3.13 28.54 13.54
CA TRP A 328 -2.07 27.63 13.07
C TRP A 328 -1.86 27.70 11.56
N PHE A 329 -2.89 28.14 10.83
CA PHE A 329 -2.85 28.34 9.38
C PHE A 329 -2.42 29.76 8.99
N GLY A 330 -1.95 30.59 9.93
CA GLY A 330 -1.60 31.99 9.65
C GLY A 330 -2.83 32.84 9.31
N ASN A 331 -4.01 32.48 9.83
CA ASN A 331 -5.28 33.16 9.61
C ASN A 331 -5.76 33.20 8.15
N ARG A 332 -5.34 32.22 7.32
CA ARG A 332 -5.77 32.06 5.94
C ARG A 332 -6.76 30.91 5.79
N ASN A 333 -7.60 30.97 4.76
CA ASN A 333 -8.41 29.83 4.35
C ASN A 333 -7.58 28.86 3.48
N LEU A 334 -7.94 27.59 3.54
CA LEU A 334 -7.42 26.57 2.62
C LEU A 334 -8.13 26.67 1.26
N HIS A 335 -7.52 26.07 0.23
CA HIS A 335 -8.10 25.86 -1.08
C HIS A 335 -9.50 25.21 -0.96
N PRO A 336 -10.49 25.61 -1.78
CA PRO A 336 -11.87 25.12 -1.67
C PRO A 336 -12.02 23.60 -1.60
N ASP A 337 -11.26 22.86 -2.41
CA ASP A 337 -11.28 21.38 -2.38
C ASP A 337 -10.80 20.78 -1.05
N VAL A 338 -9.76 21.38 -0.45
CA VAL A 338 -9.26 20.96 0.88
C VAL A 338 -10.25 21.38 1.96
N MET A 339 -10.86 22.56 1.84
CA MET A 339 -11.94 22.99 2.74
C MET A 339 -13.17 22.08 2.67
N ALA A 340 -13.49 21.49 1.52
CA ALA A 340 -14.58 20.52 1.39
C ALA A 340 -14.29 19.26 2.23
N ILE A 341 -13.04 18.77 2.18
CA ILE A 341 -12.57 17.68 3.04
C ILE A 341 -12.64 18.09 4.51
N ALA A 342 -12.11 19.27 4.87
CA ALA A 342 -12.13 19.77 6.25
C ALA A 342 -13.56 19.94 6.82
N ARG A 343 -14.56 20.11 5.95
CA ARG A 343 -15.99 20.16 6.28
C ARG A 343 -16.67 18.78 6.26
N GLY A 344 -15.90 17.71 6.12
CA GLY A 344 -16.35 16.33 6.25
C GLY A 344 -16.86 15.69 4.96
N SER A 345 -16.37 16.07 3.77
CA SER A 345 -16.76 15.41 2.51
C SER A 345 -16.48 13.89 2.52
N TYR A 346 -15.51 13.46 3.34
CA TYR A 346 -15.14 12.07 3.57
C TYR A 346 -16.08 11.30 4.51
N GLN A 347 -17.05 11.93 5.19
CA GLN A 347 -17.91 11.27 6.20
C GLN A 347 -19.08 10.50 5.56
N ARG A 348 -18.78 9.56 4.65
CA ARG A 348 -19.74 8.77 3.89
C ARG A 348 -19.72 7.31 4.32
N LYS A 349 -20.87 6.75 4.69
CA LYS A 349 -20.92 5.40 5.30
C LYS A 349 -20.55 4.28 4.33
N GLY A 350 -20.90 4.42 3.05
CA GLY A 350 -20.66 3.43 2.01
C GLY A 350 -19.23 3.40 1.48
N GLY A 351 -18.36 4.33 1.88
CA GLY A 351 -16.95 4.36 1.47
C GLY A 351 -16.80 4.33 -0.05
N TYR A 352 -16.27 3.23 -0.58
CA TYR A 352 -16.14 3.02 -2.02
C TYR A 352 -17.47 3.17 -2.78
N ASP A 353 -18.58 2.64 -2.25
CA ASP A 353 -19.87 2.72 -2.94
C ASP A 353 -20.42 4.15 -2.97
N ASP A 354 -20.02 4.99 -2.01
CA ASP A 354 -20.38 6.41 -1.93
C ASP A 354 -19.36 7.33 -2.67
N GLY A 355 -18.44 6.74 -3.45
CA GLY A 355 -17.50 7.46 -4.30
C GLY A 355 -16.17 7.87 -3.65
N ILE A 356 -15.86 7.39 -2.44
CA ILE A 356 -14.52 7.57 -1.86
C ILE A 356 -13.51 6.75 -2.66
N ARG A 357 -12.44 7.40 -3.14
CA ARG A 357 -11.41 6.78 -3.98
C ARG A 357 -10.04 7.24 -3.50
N GLY A 358 -9.17 6.31 -3.13
CA GLY A 358 -7.79 6.60 -2.75
C GLY A 358 -6.89 6.63 -3.97
N LYS A 359 -6.97 7.68 -4.81
CA LYS A 359 -6.17 7.79 -6.05
C LYS A 359 -4.91 8.63 -5.83
N GLY A 360 -4.01 8.60 -6.81
CA GLY A 360 -2.78 9.41 -6.88
C GLY A 360 -2.95 10.93 -6.79
N TYR A 361 -4.18 11.46 -6.87
CA TYR A 361 -4.48 12.89 -6.70
C TYR A 361 -4.62 13.26 -5.22
N ILE A 362 -3.95 14.32 -4.79
CA ILE A 362 -3.83 14.69 -3.36
C ILE A 362 -5.16 14.83 -2.61
N ILE A 363 -6.21 15.36 -3.25
CA ILE A 363 -7.54 15.51 -2.66
C ILE A 363 -8.17 14.13 -2.42
N ASN A 364 -8.06 13.23 -3.40
CA ASN A 364 -8.59 11.87 -3.29
C ASN A 364 -7.86 11.08 -2.19
N ALA A 365 -6.54 11.14 -2.16
CA ALA A 365 -5.74 10.47 -1.14
C ALA A 365 -6.06 10.96 0.29
N LEU A 366 -6.17 12.29 0.48
CA LEU A 366 -6.54 12.87 1.78
C LEU A 366 -7.96 12.48 2.20
N GLU A 367 -8.94 12.57 1.27
CA GLU A 367 -10.34 12.21 1.55
C GLU A 367 -10.46 10.72 1.95
N ALA A 368 -9.78 9.83 1.22
CA ALA A 368 -9.76 8.40 1.49
C ALA A 368 -9.13 8.04 2.84
N ALA A 369 -7.97 8.63 3.17
CA ALA A 369 -7.30 8.39 4.45
C ALA A 369 -8.13 8.89 5.64
N LEU A 370 -8.79 10.05 5.52
CA LEU A 370 -9.67 10.57 6.56
C LEU A 370 -10.98 9.80 6.67
N TRP A 371 -11.50 9.25 5.58
CA TRP A 371 -12.61 8.29 5.63
C TRP A 371 -12.21 7.04 6.41
N ALA A 372 -11.03 6.48 6.14
CA ALA A 372 -10.53 5.31 6.85
C ALA A 372 -10.36 5.61 8.35
N PHE A 373 -9.78 6.77 8.69
CA PHE A 373 -9.69 7.24 10.07
C PHE A 373 -11.05 7.41 10.72
N TRP A 374 -12.00 8.04 10.07
CA TRP A 374 -13.34 8.25 10.62
C TRP A 374 -14.12 6.95 10.84
N SER A 375 -14.00 6.00 9.92
CA SER A 375 -14.75 4.74 9.90
C SER A 375 -14.10 3.56 10.66
N ASP A 376 -12.92 3.74 11.25
CA ASP A 376 -12.14 2.65 11.88
C ASP A 376 -12.69 2.07 13.18
N GLU A 377 -13.83 2.57 13.68
CA GLU A 377 -14.48 2.15 14.92
C GLU A 377 -13.56 2.10 16.15
N GLY A 378 -12.55 2.98 16.21
CA GLY A 378 -11.65 3.06 17.37
C GLY A 378 -10.51 2.04 17.35
N SER A 379 -10.25 1.41 16.20
CA SER A 379 -9.22 0.39 16.04
C SER A 379 -8.25 0.72 14.91
N PHE A 380 -6.96 0.82 15.23
CA PHE A 380 -5.90 0.99 14.25
C PHE A 380 -5.93 -0.09 13.16
N GLU A 381 -6.15 -1.36 13.56
CA GLU A 381 -6.20 -2.48 12.62
C GLU A 381 -7.37 -2.34 11.66
N LYS A 382 -8.55 -1.98 12.15
CA LYS A 382 -9.74 -1.85 11.32
C LYS A 382 -9.61 -0.69 10.33
N GLY A 383 -9.09 0.46 10.75
CA GLY A 383 -8.90 1.59 9.85
C GLY A 383 -7.82 1.34 8.81
N ALA A 384 -6.72 0.67 9.17
CA ALA A 384 -5.70 0.26 8.20
C ALA A 384 -6.29 -0.70 7.15
N LEU A 385 -7.10 -1.66 7.59
CA LEU A 385 -7.81 -2.56 6.67
C LEU A 385 -8.85 -1.81 5.82
N ASN A 386 -9.56 -0.83 6.37
CA ASN A 386 -10.47 0.02 5.60
C ASN A 386 -9.71 0.81 4.51
N ALA A 387 -8.57 1.41 4.84
CA ALA A 387 -7.73 2.15 3.91
C ALA A 387 -7.25 1.26 2.75
N VAL A 388 -6.75 0.06 3.04
CA VAL A 388 -6.30 -0.89 2.01
C VAL A 388 -7.46 -1.42 1.17
N ASN A 389 -8.60 -1.74 1.78
CA ASN A 389 -9.76 -2.31 1.08
C ASN A 389 -10.53 -1.29 0.21
N LEU A 390 -10.22 0.00 0.28
CA LEU A 390 -10.73 0.97 -0.70
C LEU A 390 -10.21 0.70 -2.12
N GLY A 391 -9.10 -0.04 -2.27
CA GLY A 391 -8.46 -0.25 -3.56
C GLY A 391 -7.77 1.02 -4.08
N ASP A 392 -7.55 1.08 -5.39
CA ASP A 392 -6.78 2.13 -6.06
C ASP A 392 -5.31 2.19 -5.56
N ASP A 393 -4.88 3.31 -4.98
CA ASP A 393 -3.54 3.58 -4.45
C ASP A 393 -3.50 3.24 -2.94
N THR A 394 -3.47 1.92 -2.67
CA THR A 394 -3.76 1.36 -1.35
C THR A 394 -2.63 1.57 -0.34
N ASP A 395 -1.40 1.49 -0.79
CA ASP A 395 -0.18 1.74 -0.02
C ASP A 395 -0.13 3.19 0.43
N THR A 396 -0.32 4.16 -0.47
CA THR A 396 -0.36 5.57 -0.10
C THR A 396 -1.51 5.87 0.86
N THR A 397 -2.71 5.37 0.58
CA THR A 397 -3.88 5.61 1.45
C THR A 397 -3.65 5.06 2.85
N ALA A 398 -3.07 3.86 2.97
CA ALA A 398 -2.75 3.24 4.26
C ALA A 398 -1.59 3.95 4.98
N ALA A 399 -0.56 4.41 4.24
CA ALA A 399 0.56 5.18 4.78
C ALA A 399 0.09 6.53 5.33
N ILE A 400 -0.80 7.22 4.62
CA ILE A 400 -1.43 8.45 5.12
C ILE A 400 -2.23 8.10 6.38
N TYR A 401 -3.23 7.20 6.32
CA TYR A 401 -4.02 6.78 7.49
C TYR A 401 -3.15 6.46 8.72
N GLY A 402 -2.09 5.67 8.53
CA GLY A 402 -1.22 5.18 9.60
C GLY A 402 -0.53 6.30 10.37
N GLN A 403 -0.24 7.44 9.72
CA GLN A 403 0.36 8.61 10.39
C GLN A 403 -0.58 9.23 11.43
N LEU A 404 -1.82 9.57 11.04
CA LEU A 404 -2.79 10.17 11.94
C LEU A 404 -3.30 9.16 12.97
N ALA A 405 -3.63 7.94 12.54
CA ALA A 405 -4.08 6.89 13.45
C ALA A 405 -2.99 6.50 14.46
N GLY A 406 -1.73 6.45 14.04
CA GLY A 406 -0.59 6.21 14.91
C GLY A 406 -0.40 7.33 15.95
N ALA A 407 -0.55 8.59 15.55
CA ALA A 407 -0.53 9.73 16.45
C ALA A 407 -1.68 9.71 17.45
N HIS A 408 -2.89 9.33 17.02
CA HIS A 408 -4.10 9.32 17.86
C HIS A 408 -4.17 8.12 18.82
N TYR A 409 -3.99 6.90 18.32
CA TYR A 409 -4.09 5.68 19.13
C TYR A 409 -2.82 5.35 19.91
N GLY A 410 -1.68 5.85 19.42
CA GLY A 410 -0.35 5.56 19.95
C GLY A 410 0.20 4.20 19.50
N TYR A 411 1.53 4.12 19.49
CA TYR A 411 2.31 2.96 19.03
C TYR A 411 1.87 1.62 19.64
N LYS A 412 1.50 1.60 20.94
CA LYS A 412 1.11 0.38 21.65
C LYS A 412 -0.21 -0.25 21.17
N LYS A 413 -1.00 0.48 20.37
CA LYS A 413 -2.27 -0.01 19.81
C LYS A 413 -2.14 -0.63 18.42
N ILE A 414 -0.95 -0.57 17.81
CA ILE A 414 -0.68 -1.23 16.54
C ILE A 414 -0.53 -2.75 16.79
N PRO A 415 -1.16 -3.62 15.98
CA PRO A 415 -1.03 -5.07 16.13
C PRO A 415 0.43 -5.54 16.20
N GLU A 416 0.76 -6.32 17.23
CA GLU A 416 2.14 -6.77 17.48
C GLU A 416 2.72 -7.56 16.30
N LYS A 417 1.87 -8.32 15.59
CA LYS A 417 2.23 -9.06 14.37
C LYS A 417 2.77 -8.14 13.27
N TRP A 418 2.23 -6.92 13.12
CA TRP A 418 2.68 -5.94 12.13
C TRP A 418 3.97 -5.25 12.58
N LEU A 419 4.07 -4.88 13.87
CA LEU A 419 5.29 -4.30 14.44
C LEU A 419 6.50 -5.23 14.35
N LYS A 420 6.31 -6.55 14.40
CA LYS A 420 7.39 -7.54 14.21
C LYS A 420 7.93 -7.53 12.78
N LEU A 421 7.06 -7.36 11.78
CA LEU A 421 7.48 -7.26 10.38
C LEU A 421 8.25 -5.97 10.14
N GLN A 422 7.69 -4.83 10.56
CA GLN A 422 8.33 -3.52 10.44
C GLN A 422 9.72 -3.48 11.08
N ARG A 423 9.88 -3.98 12.32
CA ARG A 423 11.18 -3.96 13.01
C ARG A 423 12.25 -4.75 12.27
N LYS A 424 11.88 -5.88 11.67
CA LYS A 424 12.81 -6.69 10.87
C LYS A 424 13.30 -5.93 9.65
N GLU A 425 12.42 -5.18 8.99
CA GLU A 425 12.78 -4.33 7.85
C GLU A 425 13.68 -3.16 8.27
N VAL A 426 13.32 -2.42 9.32
CA VAL A 426 14.11 -1.28 9.81
C VAL A 426 15.49 -1.73 10.30
N SER A 427 15.62 -2.86 11.01
CA SER A 427 16.93 -3.38 11.44
C SER A 427 17.87 -3.71 10.28
N SER A 428 17.33 -3.97 9.08
CA SER A 428 18.14 -4.22 7.89
C SER A 428 18.75 -2.93 7.31
N LEU A 429 18.23 -1.76 7.69
CA LEU A 429 18.76 -0.45 7.31
C LEU A 429 19.95 -0.05 8.18
N GLU A 430 19.92 -0.35 9.48
CA GLU A 430 21.00 -0.01 10.44
C GLU A 430 22.36 -0.61 10.03
N HIS A 431 22.35 -1.73 9.30
CA HIS A 431 23.57 -2.36 8.77
C HIS A 431 24.13 -1.65 7.52
N ARG A 432 23.42 -0.65 6.99
CA ARG A 432 23.72 0.06 5.75
C ARG A 432 24.07 1.55 5.98
N GLU A 433 24.06 2.05 7.21
CA GLU A 433 24.40 3.44 7.58
C GLU A 433 25.89 3.80 7.49
N ALA A 434 26.71 3.03 6.77
CA ALA A 434 28.15 3.29 6.64
C ALA A 434 28.52 4.38 5.60
N TRP A 435 27.64 5.36 5.34
CA TRP A 435 27.85 6.41 4.33
C TRP A 435 27.90 7.81 4.92
#